data_AF-A0A1V2L3Y8-F1
#
_entry.id   AF-A0A1V2L3Y8-F1
#
_cell.length_a   1.000
_cell.length_b   1.000
_cell.length_c   1.000
_cell.angle_alpha   90.00
_cell.angle_beta   90.00
_cell.angle_gamma   90.00
#
_symmetry.space_group_name_H-M   'P 1'
#
loop_
_entity.id
_entity.type
_entity.pdbx_description
1 polymer ?
#
loop_
_entity_poly.entity_id
_entity_poly.type
_entity_poly.pdbx_seq_one_letter_code
_entity_poly.pdbx_strand_id
1 'polypeptide(L)'
;MASRRRTSSVGKIDLGDSVPGLAAQRTSKRSHRASASRVTQLSSKSSTDSEILSKIKTAYVELSYRHTWLTPFMILVVVYGAYFSSGNYTESNPLHMFVAISYQLEEGKDVYAKGWKDLCFVFYYMIFFTFLREFVMQCILRPLASVVGVKKPGKVKRFMEQAYSIFYYGISGPFGLYVMYGSDLWLFRTDTMYKTYPDITTEWLYKLFYLGQAAFWSQQSVLLILQVEKPRKDYHELIMHHIVTMLLIGCSYQFHFQKMGLAVYITMDVSDFFLAVSKVLNYLDSPFIGPWFALFVGSWIYLRHWVNLRILWSVLTEFKTIGPYTLNFATQQYKCWISQTITFILIGALQLVNIYWLVLILRIVYRFVFGLNAKDDRSDSEDEDQILDEHENIPESSKKTQ
;
A
#
# COMPACT_ATOMS: atom_id res chain seq x y z
N MET A 1 -32.99 23.74 16.14
CA MET A 1 -31.78 23.47 16.95
C MET A 1 -30.83 22.58 16.15
N ALA A 2 -29.85 23.18 15.46
CA ALA A 2 -28.78 22.42 14.82
C ALA A 2 -27.85 21.90 15.93
N SER A 3 -27.94 20.61 16.25
CA SER A 3 -26.97 19.95 17.13
C SER A 3 -25.59 20.10 16.51
N ARG A 4 -24.76 20.98 17.08
CA ARG A 4 -23.34 21.12 16.76
C ARG A 4 -22.70 19.79 17.15
N ARG A 5 -22.58 18.86 16.19
CA ARG A 5 -21.91 17.56 16.40
C ARG A 5 -20.56 17.85 17.05
N ARG A 6 -20.41 17.40 18.30
CA ARG A 6 -19.12 17.36 19.00
C ARG A 6 -18.17 16.58 18.08
N THR A 7 -17.12 17.26 17.67
CA THR A 7 -16.00 16.66 16.95
C THR A 7 -15.48 15.43 17.71
N SER A 8 -15.07 14.40 16.98
CA SER A 8 -14.50 13.14 17.48
C SER A 8 -13.67 13.30 18.76
N SER A 9 -14.01 12.51 19.80
CA SER A 9 -13.31 12.49 21.10
C SER A 9 -11.91 11.87 21.04
N VAL A 10 -11.57 11.14 19.97
CA VAL A 10 -10.27 10.45 19.82
C VAL A 10 -9.15 11.38 19.34
N GLY A 11 -9.48 12.58 18.83
CA GLY A 11 -8.47 13.53 18.32
C GLY A 11 -7.85 13.09 16.98
N LYS A 12 -6.68 13.64 16.63
CA LYS A 12 -5.99 13.39 15.34
C LYS A 12 -5.21 12.06 15.40
N ILE A 13 -5.55 11.13 14.52
CA ILE A 13 -4.84 9.85 14.34
C ILE A 13 -3.98 9.94 13.07
N ASP A 14 -2.70 10.26 13.24
CA ASP A 14 -1.72 10.38 12.14
C ASP A 14 -0.64 9.31 12.33
N LEU A 15 -0.97 8.06 11.99
CA LEU A 15 -0.16 6.86 12.23
C LEU A 15 -0.28 5.86 11.07
N GLY A 16 0.76 5.09 10.79
CA GLY A 16 0.70 3.87 9.98
C GLY A 16 1.08 4.00 8.51
N ASP A 17 0.98 2.88 7.80
CA ASP A 17 1.75 2.58 6.57
C ASP A 17 1.14 3.14 5.27
N SER A 18 0.08 3.94 5.36
CA SER A 18 -0.58 4.49 4.17
C SER A 18 0.30 5.50 3.44
N VAL A 19 0.86 5.11 2.29
CA VAL A 19 1.57 6.02 1.37
C VAL A 19 0.55 6.75 0.50
N PRO A 20 0.65 8.06 0.26
CA PRO A 20 -0.25 8.80 -0.63
C PRO A 20 -0.14 8.41 -2.12
N GLY A 21 -1.22 8.64 -2.90
CA GLY A 21 -1.28 8.33 -4.34
C GLY A 21 -0.82 9.47 -5.25
N LEU A 22 -0.73 9.27 -6.57
CA LEU A 22 -0.31 10.30 -7.52
C LEU A 22 -1.33 11.44 -7.63
N ALA A 23 -2.63 11.15 -7.52
CA ALA A 23 -3.68 12.18 -7.42
C ALA A 23 -3.51 13.11 -6.22
N ALA A 24 -2.67 12.72 -5.26
CA ALA A 24 -2.38 13.48 -4.07
C ALA A 24 -1.35 14.60 -4.33
N GLN A 25 -0.68 14.62 -5.49
CA GLN A 25 0.35 15.61 -5.81
C GLN A 25 -0.20 17.03 -5.89
N ARG A 26 0.56 18.00 -5.34
CA ARG A 26 0.25 19.43 -5.47
C ARG A 26 0.46 19.90 -6.92
N THR A 27 -0.47 20.71 -7.42
CA THR A 27 -0.33 21.37 -8.71
C THR A 27 0.49 22.66 -8.56
N SER A 28 1.68 22.69 -9.16
CA SER A 28 2.53 23.91 -9.19
C SER A 28 1.95 24.97 -10.14
N LYS A 29 2.25 26.27 -9.89
CA LYS A 29 1.98 27.38 -10.85
C LYS A 29 2.49 27.07 -12.25
N ARG A 30 3.64 26.40 -12.37
CA ARG A 30 4.20 25.92 -13.65
C ARG A 30 3.30 24.88 -14.32
N SER A 31 2.72 23.97 -13.54
CA SER A 31 1.78 22.95 -14.03
C SER A 31 0.49 23.59 -14.56
N HIS A 32 -0.05 24.58 -13.83
CA HIS A 32 -1.23 25.34 -14.27
C HIS A 32 -0.97 26.10 -15.59
N ARG A 33 0.16 26.82 -15.70
CA ARG A 33 0.53 27.52 -16.94
C ARG A 33 0.73 26.55 -18.11
N ALA A 34 1.32 25.38 -17.86
CA ALA A 34 1.49 24.34 -18.86
C ALA A 34 0.14 23.73 -19.31
N SER A 35 -0.80 23.48 -18.39
CA SER A 35 -2.16 23.04 -18.70
C SER A 35 -2.91 24.08 -19.53
N ALA A 36 -2.88 25.36 -19.13
CA ALA A 36 -3.50 26.45 -19.88
C ALA A 36 -2.96 26.54 -21.31
N SER A 37 -1.63 26.42 -21.49
CA SER A 37 -0.99 26.40 -22.81
C SER A 37 -1.48 25.21 -23.67
N ARG A 38 -1.57 24.01 -23.09
CA ARG A 38 -2.07 22.81 -23.79
C ARG A 38 -3.54 22.96 -24.20
N VAL A 39 -4.39 23.52 -23.34
CA VAL A 39 -5.81 23.75 -23.65
C VAL A 39 -5.96 24.76 -24.79
N THR A 40 -5.16 25.84 -24.81
CA THR A 40 -5.13 26.80 -25.93
C THR A 40 -4.63 26.17 -27.22
N GLN A 41 -3.64 25.27 -27.16
CA GLN A 41 -3.17 24.54 -28.33
C GLN A 41 -4.24 23.60 -28.91
N LEU A 42 -5.07 23.00 -28.04
CA LEU A 42 -6.18 22.13 -28.47
C LEU A 42 -7.32 22.89 -29.16
N SER A 43 -7.56 24.16 -28.79
CA SER A 43 -8.63 24.98 -29.36
C SER A 43 -8.27 25.70 -30.66
N SER A 44 -6.99 25.71 -31.06
CA SER A 44 -6.55 26.31 -32.34
C SER A 44 -7.13 25.56 -33.55
N LYS A 45 -7.11 26.12 -34.76
CA LYS A 45 -7.45 25.37 -35.99
C LYS A 45 -6.31 24.46 -36.41
N SER A 46 -6.62 23.27 -36.93
CA SER A 46 -5.64 22.37 -37.57
C SER A 46 -5.88 22.33 -39.06
N SER A 47 -4.81 22.33 -39.83
CA SER A 47 -4.80 22.32 -41.29
C SER A 47 -4.02 21.15 -41.88
N THR A 48 -3.15 20.49 -41.10
CA THR A 48 -2.31 19.37 -41.54
C THR A 48 -2.49 18.12 -40.65
N ASP A 49 -2.26 16.94 -41.22
CA ASP A 49 -2.36 15.67 -40.49
C ASP A 49 -1.36 15.58 -39.31
N SER A 50 -0.18 16.19 -39.47
CA SER A 50 0.82 16.31 -38.40
C SER A 50 0.31 17.14 -37.22
N GLU A 51 -0.43 18.23 -37.49
CA GLU A 51 -1.06 19.05 -36.44
C GLU A 51 -2.17 18.29 -35.71
N ILE A 52 -2.92 17.44 -36.41
CA ILE A 52 -3.95 16.59 -35.82
C ILE A 52 -3.31 15.56 -34.87
N LEU A 53 -2.25 14.86 -35.30
CA LEU A 53 -1.53 13.92 -34.46
C LEU A 53 -0.91 14.59 -33.22
N SER A 54 -0.34 15.79 -33.41
CA SER A 54 0.19 16.61 -32.32
C SER A 54 -0.90 16.95 -31.29
N LYS A 55 -2.10 17.31 -31.76
CA LYS A 55 -3.25 17.56 -30.86
C LYS A 55 -3.73 16.32 -30.14
N ILE A 56 -3.77 15.16 -30.78
CA ILE A 56 -4.13 13.90 -30.11
C ILE A 56 -3.14 13.62 -28.98
N LYS A 57 -1.83 13.78 -29.24
CA LYS A 57 -0.79 13.65 -28.20
C LYS A 57 -0.98 14.67 -27.07
N THR A 58 -1.22 15.93 -27.38
CA THR A 58 -1.47 16.97 -26.37
C THR A 58 -2.73 16.70 -25.56
N ALA A 59 -3.79 16.21 -26.19
CA ALA A 59 -5.04 15.84 -25.54
C ALA A 59 -4.82 14.67 -24.58
N TYR A 60 -4.10 13.63 -25.03
CA TYR A 60 -3.71 12.51 -24.18
C TYR A 60 -2.92 12.97 -22.97
N VAL A 61 -1.89 13.81 -23.16
CA VAL A 61 -1.07 14.34 -22.06
C VAL A 61 -1.94 15.11 -21.05
N GLU A 62 -2.80 16.01 -21.52
CA GLU A 62 -3.68 16.79 -20.65
C GLU A 62 -4.69 15.89 -19.90
N LEU A 63 -5.26 14.89 -20.57
CA LEU A 63 -6.13 13.91 -19.94
C LEU A 63 -5.40 13.06 -18.89
N SER A 64 -4.17 12.61 -19.17
CA SER A 64 -3.35 11.85 -18.21
C SER A 64 -2.98 12.68 -16.98
N TYR A 65 -2.81 13.99 -17.11
CA TYR A 65 -2.62 14.88 -15.95
C TYR A 65 -3.88 15.05 -15.11
N ARG A 66 -5.07 15.05 -15.73
CA ARG A 66 -6.36 15.16 -15.02
C ARG A 66 -6.82 13.83 -14.43
N HIS A 67 -6.49 12.75 -15.11
CA HIS A 67 -6.87 11.37 -14.79
C HIS A 67 -5.60 10.52 -14.75
N THR A 68 -4.89 10.54 -13.62
CA THR A 68 -3.65 9.79 -13.42
C THR A 68 -3.80 8.27 -13.61
N TRP A 69 -5.03 7.73 -13.53
CA TRP A 69 -5.32 6.33 -13.81
C TRP A 69 -5.26 5.97 -15.31
N LEU A 70 -5.35 6.95 -16.21
CA LEU A 70 -5.43 6.72 -17.65
C LEU A 70 -4.18 6.05 -18.22
N THR A 71 -2.99 6.59 -17.90
CA THR A 71 -1.72 6.04 -18.40
C THR A 71 -1.49 4.57 -17.98
N PRO A 72 -1.58 4.20 -16.69
CA PRO A 72 -1.42 2.81 -16.30
C PRO A 72 -2.54 1.93 -16.88
N PHE A 73 -3.78 2.42 -17.00
CA PHE A 73 -4.86 1.71 -17.67
C PHE A 73 -4.53 1.37 -19.14
N MET A 74 -4.04 2.35 -19.91
CA MET A 74 -3.66 2.13 -21.31
C MET A 74 -2.57 1.08 -21.47
N ILE A 75 -1.58 1.07 -20.57
CA ILE A 75 -0.52 0.05 -20.57
C ILE A 75 -1.12 -1.34 -20.35
N LEU A 76 -2.01 -1.50 -19.37
CA LEU A 76 -2.67 -2.76 -19.09
C LEU A 76 -3.50 -3.23 -20.30
N VAL A 77 -4.31 -2.34 -20.89
CA VAL A 77 -5.15 -2.68 -22.04
C VAL A 77 -4.32 -3.13 -23.23
N VAL A 78 -3.19 -2.48 -23.51
CA VAL A 78 -2.30 -2.87 -24.61
C VAL A 78 -1.70 -4.26 -24.37
N VAL A 79 -1.19 -4.53 -23.16
CA VAL A 79 -0.55 -5.82 -22.86
C VAL A 79 -1.57 -6.96 -22.82
N TYR A 80 -2.68 -6.78 -22.10
CA TYR A 80 -3.75 -7.78 -22.08
C TYR A 80 -4.38 -7.97 -23.46
N GLY A 81 -4.59 -6.89 -24.22
CA GLY A 81 -5.12 -6.95 -25.58
C GLY A 81 -4.20 -7.73 -26.52
N ALA A 82 -2.89 -7.49 -26.47
CA ALA A 82 -1.90 -8.25 -27.24
C ALA A 82 -1.84 -9.73 -26.80
N TYR A 83 -1.91 -10.00 -25.49
CA TYR A 83 -1.91 -11.37 -24.97
C TYR A 83 -3.17 -12.14 -25.41
N PHE A 84 -4.36 -11.55 -25.27
CA PHE A 84 -5.61 -12.21 -25.66
C PHE A 84 -5.77 -12.36 -27.17
N SER A 85 -5.35 -11.37 -27.97
CA SER A 85 -5.40 -11.45 -29.44
C SER A 85 -4.40 -12.43 -30.03
N SER A 86 -3.33 -12.78 -29.31
CA SER A 86 -2.35 -13.77 -29.77
C SER A 86 -2.91 -15.20 -29.86
N GLY A 87 -4.00 -15.50 -29.13
CA GLY A 87 -4.56 -16.86 -29.02
C GLY A 87 -3.68 -17.88 -28.31
N ASN A 88 -2.49 -17.48 -27.83
CA ASN A 88 -1.54 -18.35 -27.13
C ASN A 88 -1.45 -17.99 -25.65
N TYR A 89 -2.10 -18.78 -24.80
CA TYR A 89 -2.15 -18.58 -23.35
C TYR A 89 -1.09 -19.38 -22.58
N THR A 90 -0.12 -19.96 -23.27
CA THR A 90 0.90 -20.80 -22.65
C THR A 90 2.17 -20.01 -22.34
N GLU A 91 3.11 -20.62 -21.60
CA GLU A 91 4.42 -20.04 -21.30
C GLU A 91 5.29 -19.71 -22.52
N SER A 92 4.94 -20.22 -23.70
CA SER A 92 5.63 -19.90 -24.95
C SER A 92 5.36 -18.46 -25.41
N ASN A 93 4.28 -17.82 -24.92
CA ASN A 93 3.99 -16.43 -25.19
C ASN A 93 4.87 -15.52 -24.31
N PRO A 94 5.66 -14.60 -24.88
CA PRO A 94 6.48 -13.68 -24.07
C PRO A 94 5.64 -12.79 -23.14
N LEU A 95 4.36 -12.56 -23.42
CA LEU A 95 3.48 -11.77 -22.55
C LEU A 95 2.95 -12.57 -21.34
N HIS A 96 3.08 -13.90 -21.35
CA HIS A 96 2.62 -14.76 -20.26
C HIS A 96 3.26 -14.39 -18.92
N MET A 97 4.56 -14.02 -18.90
CA MET A 97 5.26 -13.65 -17.67
C MET A 97 4.73 -12.39 -16.98
N PHE A 98 3.97 -11.56 -17.69
CA PHE A 98 3.34 -10.37 -17.13
C PHE A 98 1.91 -10.67 -16.67
N VAL A 99 1.17 -11.48 -17.41
CA VAL A 99 -0.27 -11.69 -17.21
C VAL A 99 -0.58 -12.86 -16.27
N ALA A 100 0.19 -13.94 -16.34
CA ALA A 100 -0.08 -15.18 -15.64
C ALA A 100 1.12 -15.63 -14.78
N ILE A 101 0.83 -16.44 -13.76
CA ILE A 101 1.87 -17.02 -12.90
C ILE A 101 2.72 -17.96 -13.74
N SER A 102 4.04 -17.78 -13.71
CA SER A 102 5.00 -18.57 -14.49
C SER A 102 5.52 -19.79 -13.71
N TYR A 103 6.17 -20.72 -14.42
CA TYR A 103 6.84 -21.91 -13.91
C TYR A 103 5.90 -22.99 -13.39
N GLN A 104 4.87 -23.33 -14.17
CA GLN A 104 4.03 -24.49 -13.86
C GLN A 104 4.84 -25.77 -14.05
N LEU A 105 4.87 -26.66 -13.04
CA LEU A 105 5.71 -27.85 -13.07
C LEU A 105 5.11 -29.02 -13.85
N GLU A 106 3.80 -29.19 -13.75
CA GLU A 106 3.05 -30.23 -14.47
C GLU A 106 1.77 -29.63 -15.04
N GLU A 107 1.50 -29.87 -16.33
CA GLU A 107 0.26 -29.43 -16.97
C GLU A 107 -0.96 -30.02 -16.24
N GLY A 108 -1.87 -29.16 -15.81
CA GLY A 108 -3.08 -29.54 -15.09
C GLY A 108 -2.92 -29.68 -13.56
N LYS A 109 -1.71 -29.50 -13.00
CA LYS A 109 -1.52 -29.34 -11.56
C LYS A 109 -1.26 -27.87 -11.21
N ASP A 110 -1.92 -27.39 -10.16
CA ASP A 110 -1.77 -26.02 -9.67
C ASP A 110 -0.52 -25.82 -8.80
N VAL A 111 0.62 -26.38 -9.24
CA VAL A 111 1.89 -26.38 -8.51
C VAL A 111 2.98 -25.70 -9.34
N TYR A 112 3.60 -24.69 -8.75
CA TYR A 112 4.50 -23.78 -9.44
C TYR A 112 5.86 -23.71 -8.75
N ALA A 113 6.92 -23.61 -9.54
CA ALA A 113 8.26 -23.27 -9.08
C ALA A 113 8.48 -21.74 -9.09
N LYS A 114 9.70 -21.29 -8.82
CA LYS A 114 10.07 -19.86 -8.80
C LYS A 114 11.14 -19.55 -9.83
N GLY A 115 11.17 -18.30 -10.28
CA GLY A 115 12.25 -17.81 -11.12
C GLY A 115 12.14 -16.34 -11.49
N TRP A 116 13.04 -15.87 -12.34
CA TRP A 116 13.17 -14.45 -12.67
C TRP A 116 11.93 -13.86 -13.37
N LYS A 117 11.13 -14.66 -14.10
CA LYS A 117 9.85 -14.23 -14.69
C LYS A 117 8.87 -13.70 -13.63
N ASP A 118 8.99 -14.14 -12.38
CA ASP A 118 8.15 -13.65 -11.29
C ASP A 118 8.41 -12.17 -10.98
N LEU A 119 9.62 -11.66 -11.23
CA LEU A 119 9.91 -10.23 -11.12
C LEU A 119 9.18 -9.42 -12.20
N CYS A 120 9.10 -9.95 -13.43
CA CYS A 120 8.33 -9.34 -14.51
C CYS A 120 6.85 -9.24 -14.14
N PHE A 121 6.29 -10.30 -13.54
CA PHE A 121 4.94 -10.30 -12.98
C PHE A 121 4.78 -9.21 -11.92
N VAL A 122 5.71 -9.13 -10.95
CA VAL A 122 5.68 -8.11 -9.89
C VAL A 122 5.70 -6.69 -10.45
N PHE A 123 6.61 -6.38 -11.39
CA PHE A 123 6.68 -5.05 -12.01
C PHE A 123 5.41 -4.69 -12.80
N TYR A 124 4.86 -5.64 -13.55
CA TYR A 124 3.62 -5.40 -14.27
C TYR A 124 2.44 -5.19 -13.31
N TYR A 125 2.36 -5.96 -12.24
CA TYR A 125 1.33 -5.78 -11.23
C TYR A 125 1.49 -4.50 -10.39
N MET A 126 2.70 -3.92 -10.28
CA MET A 126 2.85 -2.56 -9.74
C MET A 126 2.11 -1.53 -10.59
N ILE A 127 2.09 -1.69 -11.93
CA ILE A 127 1.31 -0.84 -12.83
C ILE A 127 -0.18 -1.08 -12.61
N PHE A 128 -0.60 -2.34 -12.46
CA PHE A 128 -1.96 -2.70 -12.09
C PHE A 128 -2.41 -2.02 -10.79
N PHE A 129 -1.63 -2.12 -9.71
CA PHE A 129 -1.97 -1.49 -8.44
C PHE A 129 -1.95 0.03 -8.51
N THR A 130 -1.10 0.63 -9.35
CA THR A 130 -1.13 2.07 -9.61
C THR A 130 -2.43 2.47 -10.31
N PHE A 131 -2.85 1.74 -11.34
CA PHE A 131 -4.15 1.94 -11.98
C PHE A 131 -5.30 1.76 -10.98
N LEU A 132 -5.35 0.63 -10.27
CA LEU A 132 -6.41 0.28 -9.34
C LEU A 132 -6.57 1.38 -8.28
N ARG A 133 -5.46 1.84 -7.72
CA ARG A 133 -5.42 2.91 -6.73
C ARG A 133 -6.01 4.20 -7.28
N GLU A 134 -5.47 4.71 -8.38
CA GLU A 134 -5.87 6.00 -8.92
C GLU A 134 -7.32 5.96 -9.44
N PHE A 135 -7.75 4.83 -10.02
CA PHE A 135 -9.11 4.61 -10.47
C PHE A 135 -10.09 4.58 -9.29
N VAL A 136 -9.83 3.77 -8.27
CA VAL A 136 -10.68 3.70 -7.07
C VAL A 136 -10.74 5.06 -6.38
N MET A 137 -9.60 5.74 -6.21
CA MET A 137 -9.56 7.05 -5.57
C MET A 137 -10.37 8.09 -6.37
N GLN A 138 -10.15 8.25 -7.67
CA GLN A 138 -10.78 9.32 -8.44
C GLN A 138 -12.20 9.03 -8.89
N CYS A 139 -12.48 7.79 -9.30
CA CYS A 139 -13.77 7.42 -9.89
C CYS A 139 -14.79 6.93 -8.86
N ILE A 140 -14.34 6.36 -7.73
CA ILE A 140 -15.23 5.76 -6.72
C ILE A 140 -15.21 6.58 -5.41
N LEU A 141 -14.04 6.80 -4.82
CA LEU A 141 -13.95 7.39 -3.47
C LEU A 141 -14.14 8.89 -3.45
N ARG A 142 -13.71 9.62 -4.49
CA ARG A 142 -13.93 11.06 -4.61
C ARG A 142 -15.42 11.45 -4.66
N PRO A 143 -16.27 10.82 -5.50
CA PRO A 143 -17.71 11.10 -5.44
C PRO A 143 -18.34 10.58 -4.14
N LEU A 144 -17.86 9.46 -3.58
CA LEU A 144 -18.36 8.99 -2.28
C LEU A 144 -18.07 10.00 -1.16
N ALA A 145 -16.91 10.66 -1.16
CA ALA A 145 -16.54 11.65 -0.17
C ALA A 145 -17.51 12.85 -0.14
N SER A 146 -18.03 13.27 -1.31
CA SER A 146 -19.02 14.35 -1.38
C SER A 146 -20.39 13.91 -0.86
N VAL A 147 -20.80 12.68 -1.15
CA VAL A 147 -22.05 12.08 -0.65
C VAL A 147 -22.04 11.95 0.88
N VAL A 148 -20.92 11.54 1.45
CA VAL A 148 -20.76 11.35 2.90
C VAL A 148 -20.54 12.70 3.64
N GLY A 149 -20.46 13.82 2.91
CA GLY A 149 -20.43 15.16 3.48
C GLY A 149 -19.05 15.68 3.86
N VAL A 150 -17.96 15.07 3.35
CA VAL A 150 -16.60 15.57 3.53
C VAL A 150 -16.35 16.66 2.50
N LYS A 151 -16.38 17.94 2.93
CA LYS A 151 -16.30 19.09 2.01
C LYS A 151 -14.91 19.73 1.89
N LYS A 152 -14.09 19.69 2.95
CA LYS A 152 -12.77 20.34 2.95
C LYS A 152 -11.79 19.53 2.08
N PRO A 153 -11.08 20.15 1.11
CA PRO A 153 -10.25 19.42 0.14
C PRO A 153 -9.14 18.58 0.79
N GLY A 154 -8.46 19.11 1.82
CA GLY A 154 -7.46 18.34 2.56
C GLY A 154 -8.04 17.15 3.34
N LYS A 155 -9.27 17.28 3.87
CA LYS A 155 -9.97 16.19 4.57
C LYS A 155 -10.50 15.13 3.60
N VAL A 156 -10.97 15.53 2.41
CA VAL A 156 -11.37 14.62 1.33
C VAL A 156 -10.21 13.72 0.94
N LYS A 157 -9.03 14.31 0.76
CA LYS A 157 -7.82 13.59 0.38
C LYS A 157 -7.41 12.52 1.41
N ARG A 158 -7.30 12.90 2.68
CA ARG A 158 -7.00 11.96 3.79
C ARG A 158 -8.08 10.88 3.92
N PHE A 159 -9.35 11.24 3.76
CA PHE A 159 -10.45 10.27 3.74
C PHE A 159 -10.30 9.26 2.60
N MET A 160 -10.01 9.72 1.38
CA MET A 160 -9.82 8.86 0.22
C MET A 160 -8.63 7.91 0.39
N GLU A 161 -7.52 8.37 0.96
CA GLU A 161 -6.36 7.53 1.25
C GLU A 161 -6.71 6.38 2.21
N GLN A 162 -7.36 6.70 3.33
CA GLN A 162 -7.74 5.68 4.31
C GLN A 162 -8.86 4.78 3.77
N ALA A 163 -9.82 5.32 3.01
CA ALA A 163 -10.85 4.50 2.38
C ALA A 163 -10.29 3.56 1.30
N TYR A 164 -9.23 3.96 0.58
CA TYR A 164 -8.49 3.06 -0.30
C TYR A 164 -7.80 1.94 0.48
N SER A 165 -7.17 2.26 1.62
CA SER A 165 -6.61 1.25 2.52
C SER A 165 -7.68 0.26 3.00
N ILE A 166 -8.88 0.72 3.38
CA ILE A 166 -10.00 -0.17 3.73
C ILE A 166 -10.37 -1.08 2.55
N PHE A 167 -10.47 -0.53 1.34
CA PHE A 167 -10.78 -1.30 0.14
C PHE A 167 -9.74 -2.40 -0.12
N TYR A 168 -8.46 -2.04 -0.09
CA TYR A 168 -7.38 -3.00 -0.35
C TYR A 168 -7.26 -4.05 0.75
N TYR A 169 -7.08 -3.63 2.01
CA TYR A 169 -6.90 -4.55 3.14
C TYR A 169 -8.16 -5.37 3.47
N GLY A 170 -9.34 -4.84 3.13
CA GLY A 170 -10.60 -5.56 3.24
C GLY A 170 -10.73 -6.72 2.24
N ILE A 171 -9.93 -6.73 1.17
CA ILE A 171 -9.85 -7.83 0.20
C ILE A 171 -8.62 -8.70 0.48
N SER A 172 -7.44 -8.08 0.65
CA SER A 172 -6.18 -8.82 0.82
C SER A 172 -6.11 -9.57 2.14
N GLY A 173 -6.64 -9.02 3.24
CA GLY A 173 -6.66 -9.68 4.55
C GLY A 173 -7.43 -11.01 4.53
N PRO A 174 -8.72 -11.02 4.14
CA PRO A 174 -9.50 -12.26 4.00
C PRO A 174 -8.90 -13.22 2.97
N PHE A 175 -8.38 -12.72 1.85
CA PHE A 175 -7.75 -13.57 0.84
C PHE A 175 -6.48 -14.25 1.38
N GLY A 176 -5.64 -13.52 2.13
CA GLY A 176 -4.48 -14.09 2.81
C GLY A 176 -4.86 -15.13 3.86
N LEU A 177 -5.91 -14.88 4.66
CA LEU A 177 -6.43 -15.86 5.61
C LEU A 177 -6.95 -17.13 4.92
N TYR A 178 -7.59 -17.00 3.75
CA TYR A 178 -8.02 -18.13 2.94
C TYR A 178 -6.84 -18.95 2.43
N VAL A 179 -5.79 -18.29 1.92
CA VAL A 179 -4.52 -18.96 1.52
C VAL A 179 -3.87 -19.66 2.71
N MET A 180 -3.84 -19.00 3.89
CA MET A 180 -3.31 -19.60 5.10
C MET A 180 -4.13 -20.81 5.56
N TYR A 181 -5.47 -20.77 5.42
CA TYR A 181 -6.36 -21.88 5.75
C TYR A 181 -6.11 -23.11 4.87
N GLY A 182 -5.84 -22.91 3.57
CA GLY A 182 -5.44 -23.98 2.66
C GLY A 182 -4.03 -24.52 2.92
N SER A 183 -3.20 -23.82 3.70
CA SER A 183 -1.84 -24.22 4.03
C SER A 183 -1.74 -24.89 5.42
N ASP A 184 -0.57 -25.46 5.73
CA ASP A 184 -0.25 -25.98 7.07
C ASP A 184 0.11 -24.89 8.10
N LEU A 185 -0.14 -23.62 7.78
CA LEU A 185 0.20 -22.45 8.59
C LEU A 185 -0.99 -21.89 9.40
N TRP A 186 -2.12 -22.61 9.45
CA TRP A 186 -3.34 -22.11 10.09
C TRP A 186 -3.08 -21.57 11.51
N LEU A 187 -3.58 -20.36 11.79
CA LEU A 187 -3.37 -19.62 13.04
C LEU A 187 -1.90 -19.45 13.44
N PHE A 188 -1.06 -19.15 12.45
CA PHE A 188 0.35 -18.77 12.65
C PHE A 188 1.15 -19.85 13.40
N ARG A 189 0.93 -21.11 13.03
CA ARG A 189 1.75 -22.24 13.53
C ARG A 189 3.19 -22.06 13.07
N THR A 190 4.13 -22.13 14.02
CA THR A 190 5.55 -21.87 13.76
C THR A 190 6.31 -23.12 13.32
N ASP A 191 5.89 -24.29 13.81
CA ASP A 191 6.58 -25.56 13.57
C ASP A 191 6.65 -25.92 12.08
N THR A 192 5.58 -25.63 11.33
CA THR A 192 5.46 -25.91 9.89
C THR A 192 6.31 -25.00 9.01
N MET A 193 6.79 -23.87 9.54
CA MET A 193 7.73 -22.98 8.83
C MET A 193 9.10 -23.64 8.61
N TYR A 194 9.45 -24.66 9.39
CA TYR A 194 10.75 -25.35 9.29
C TYR A 194 10.64 -26.83 8.93
N LYS A 195 9.54 -27.51 9.30
CA LYS A 195 9.38 -28.95 9.08
C LYS A 195 9.46 -29.35 7.61
N THR A 196 8.83 -28.57 6.73
CA THR A 196 8.76 -28.86 5.29
C THR A 196 9.82 -28.11 4.48
N TYR A 197 10.67 -27.31 5.15
CA TYR A 197 11.63 -26.44 4.48
C TYR A 197 12.77 -27.25 3.81
N PRO A 198 13.13 -26.96 2.53
CA PRO A 198 12.66 -25.85 1.72
C PRO A 198 11.37 -26.16 0.94
N ASP A 199 10.40 -25.23 0.98
CA ASP A 199 9.18 -25.30 0.17
C ASP A 199 9.47 -24.79 -1.26
N ILE A 200 10.09 -25.65 -2.08
CA ILE A 200 10.53 -25.31 -3.44
C ILE A 200 9.33 -25.09 -4.38
N THR A 201 8.26 -25.84 -4.15
CA THR A 201 7.02 -25.75 -4.92
C THR A 201 5.97 -25.01 -4.13
N THR A 202 5.09 -24.31 -4.83
CA THR A 202 4.05 -23.49 -4.22
C THR A 202 2.75 -23.63 -4.99
N GLU A 203 1.64 -23.73 -4.28
CA GLU A 203 0.32 -23.75 -4.90
C GLU A 203 0.02 -22.44 -5.62
N TRP A 204 -0.80 -22.51 -6.67
CA TRP A 204 -1.16 -21.36 -7.49
C TRP A 204 -1.66 -20.16 -6.67
N LEU A 205 -2.65 -20.39 -5.80
CA LEU A 205 -3.26 -19.34 -4.97
C LEU A 205 -2.23 -18.68 -4.05
N TYR A 206 -1.38 -19.51 -3.43
CA TYR A 206 -0.33 -19.03 -2.55
C TYR A 206 0.65 -18.15 -3.32
N LYS A 207 1.13 -18.63 -4.48
CA LYS A 207 2.08 -17.89 -5.31
C LYS A 207 1.47 -16.58 -5.83
N LEU A 208 0.21 -16.61 -6.28
CA LEU A 208 -0.53 -15.43 -6.72
C LEU A 208 -0.65 -14.39 -5.60
N PHE A 209 -1.08 -14.81 -4.41
CA PHE A 209 -1.18 -13.91 -3.26
C PHE A 209 0.18 -13.31 -2.91
N TYR A 210 1.22 -14.13 -2.85
CA TYR A 210 2.56 -13.69 -2.45
C TYR A 210 3.16 -12.67 -3.43
N LEU A 211 3.09 -12.95 -4.74
CA LEU A 211 3.59 -12.05 -5.78
C LEU A 211 2.72 -10.80 -5.90
N GLY A 212 1.40 -10.92 -5.73
CA GLY A 212 0.48 -9.79 -5.68
C GLY A 212 0.81 -8.84 -4.53
N GLN A 213 1.05 -9.37 -3.33
CA GLN A 213 1.49 -8.57 -2.18
C GLN A 213 2.86 -7.93 -2.42
N ALA A 214 3.82 -8.68 -2.99
CA ALA A 214 5.12 -8.13 -3.35
C ALA A 214 4.98 -6.94 -4.32
N ALA A 215 4.10 -7.05 -5.32
CA ALA A 215 3.81 -5.97 -6.26
C ALA A 215 3.15 -4.77 -5.59
N PHE A 216 2.15 -4.98 -4.74
CA PHE A 216 1.50 -3.90 -4.00
C PHE A 216 2.50 -3.15 -3.11
N TRP A 217 3.27 -3.85 -2.29
CA TRP A 217 4.21 -3.21 -1.36
C TRP A 217 5.39 -2.57 -2.10
N SER A 218 5.85 -3.13 -3.22
CA SER A 218 6.84 -2.48 -4.10
C SER A 218 6.28 -1.18 -4.69
N GLN A 219 5.02 -1.20 -5.12
CA GLN A 219 4.32 -0.02 -5.64
C GLN A 219 4.19 1.08 -4.57
N GLN A 220 3.83 0.73 -3.33
CA GLN A 220 3.79 1.69 -2.22
C GLN A 220 5.19 2.27 -1.92
N SER A 221 6.24 1.44 -1.90
CA SER A 221 7.61 1.90 -1.68
C SER A 221 8.08 2.89 -2.75
N VAL A 222 7.77 2.66 -4.03
CA VAL A 222 8.09 3.60 -5.12
C VAL A 222 7.37 4.94 -4.92
N LEU A 223 6.08 4.92 -4.58
CA LEU A 223 5.35 6.17 -4.30
C LEU A 223 5.94 6.95 -3.13
N LEU A 224 6.42 6.25 -2.10
CA LEU A 224 7.04 6.88 -0.94
C LEU A 224 8.37 7.55 -1.31
N ILE A 225 9.24 6.85 -2.05
CA ILE A 225 10.56 7.35 -2.47
C ILE A 225 10.42 8.55 -3.41
N LEU A 226 9.42 8.55 -4.28
CA LEU A 226 9.14 9.66 -5.19
C LEU A 226 8.61 10.92 -4.47
N GLN A 227 8.46 10.89 -3.13
CA GLN A 227 8.02 12.01 -2.30
C GLN A 227 6.82 12.75 -2.89
N VAL A 228 5.82 11.96 -3.26
CA VAL A 228 4.58 12.44 -3.88
C VAL A 228 3.86 13.45 -2.95
N GLU A 229 4.20 13.49 -1.65
CA GLU A 229 3.77 14.48 -0.66
C GLU A 229 4.88 15.02 0.25
N LYS A 230 4.57 16.12 0.97
CA LYS A 230 5.39 16.66 2.06
C LYS A 230 5.61 15.58 3.13
N PRO A 231 6.86 15.34 3.56
CA PRO A 231 7.20 14.38 4.61
C PRO A 231 6.33 14.56 5.86
N ARG A 232 5.76 13.46 6.35
CA ARG A 232 5.04 13.39 7.63
C ARG A 232 6.03 13.44 8.81
N LYS A 233 5.50 13.57 10.04
CA LYS A 233 6.33 13.59 11.25
C LYS A 233 7.06 12.26 11.50
N ASP A 234 6.50 11.15 11.03
CA ASP A 234 7.04 9.78 11.11
C ASP A 234 7.69 9.31 9.79
N TYR A 235 8.12 10.24 8.94
CA TYR A 235 8.62 9.92 7.60
C TYR A 235 9.87 9.04 7.60
N HIS A 236 10.79 9.24 8.55
CA HIS A 236 12.03 8.45 8.61
C HIS A 236 11.75 7.02 9.06
N GLU A 237 10.87 6.86 10.04
CA GLU A 237 10.39 5.57 10.53
C GLU A 237 9.64 4.82 9.43
N LEU A 238 8.82 5.53 8.64
CA LEU A 238 8.11 4.97 7.48
C LEU A 238 9.09 4.53 6.38
N ILE A 239 10.12 5.32 6.03
CA ILE A 239 11.15 4.87 5.08
C ILE A 239 11.86 3.62 5.61
N MET A 240 12.28 3.63 6.88
CA MET A 240 12.98 2.51 7.47
C MET A 240 12.11 1.25 7.44
N HIS A 241 10.82 1.38 7.77
CA HIS A 241 9.83 0.32 7.60
C HIS A 241 9.81 -0.22 6.18
N HIS A 242 9.67 0.64 5.16
CA HIS A 242 9.61 0.20 3.77
C HIS A 242 10.90 -0.48 3.31
N ILE A 243 12.07 -0.05 3.77
CA ILE A 243 13.34 -0.73 3.50
C ILE A 243 13.31 -2.14 4.10
N VAL A 244 12.95 -2.27 5.38
CA VAL A 244 12.85 -3.56 6.07
C VAL A 244 11.83 -4.48 5.39
N THR A 245 10.67 -3.94 5.02
CA THR A 245 9.60 -4.68 4.32
C THR A 245 10.07 -5.18 2.96
N MET A 246 10.75 -4.35 2.15
CA MET A 246 11.29 -4.80 0.85
C MET A 246 12.37 -5.88 1.02
N LEU A 247 13.23 -5.77 2.02
CA LEU A 247 14.23 -6.80 2.35
C LEU A 247 13.57 -8.10 2.81
N LEU A 248 12.55 -8.03 3.68
CA LEU A 248 11.79 -9.19 4.12
C LEU A 248 11.14 -9.90 2.94
N ILE A 249 10.45 -9.18 2.06
CA ILE A 249 9.78 -9.74 0.87
C ILE A 249 10.80 -10.40 -0.07
N GLY A 250 11.88 -9.68 -0.40
CA GLY A 250 12.92 -10.17 -1.30
C GLY A 250 13.63 -11.41 -0.76
N CYS A 251 14.12 -11.35 0.50
CA CYS A 251 14.83 -12.47 1.11
C CYS A 251 13.94 -13.67 1.35
N SER A 252 12.69 -13.47 1.80
CA SER A 252 11.76 -14.58 2.03
C SER A 252 11.38 -15.31 0.74
N TYR A 253 11.18 -14.58 -0.36
CA TYR A 253 10.92 -15.21 -1.65
C TYR A 253 12.17 -15.88 -2.22
N GLN A 254 13.34 -15.25 -2.15
CA GLN A 254 14.57 -15.81 -2.71
C GLN A 254 15.03 -17.07 -1.97
N PHE A 255 14.93 -17.08 -0.64
CA PHE A 255 15.48 -18.15 0.21
C PHE A 255 14.43 -19.10 0.79
N HIS A 256 13.26 -19.21 0.14
CA HIS A 256 12.22 -20.20 0.50
C HIS A 256 11.56 -20.00 1.89
N PHE A 257 11.59 -18.80 2.47
CA PHE A 257 10.95 -18.48 3.76
C PHE A 257 9.54 -17.87 3.59
N GLN A 258 8.80 -18.24 2.53
CA GLN A 258 7.51 -17.65 2.21
C GLN A 258 6.46 -17.93 3.28
N LYS A 259 6.55 -19.02 4.05
CA LYS A 259 5.61 -19.29 5.17
C LYS A 259 5.68 -18.21 6.25
N MET A 260 6.89 -17.78 6.62
CA MET A 260 7.08 -16.63 7.50
C MET A 260 6.55 -15.34 6.86
N GLY A 261 6.85 -15.14 5.57
CA GLY A 261 6.37 -13.98 4.81
C GLY A 261 4.84 -13.88 4.76
N LEU A 262 4.14 -15.01 4.53
CA LEU A 262 2.68 -15.07 4.53
C LEU A 262 2.09 -14.69 5.89
N ALA A 263 2.67 -15.22 6.98
CA ALA A 263 2.26 -14.84 8.33
C ALA A 263 2.42 -13.32 8.56
N VAL A 264 3.54 -12.74 8.15
CA VAL A 264 3.79 -11.29 8.29
C VAL A 264 2.83 -10.47 7.42
N TYR A 265 2.57 -10.85 6.17
CA TYR A 265 1.61 -10.13 5.33
C TYR A 265 0.21 -10.07 5.96
N ILE A 266 -0.28 -11.20 6.47
CA ILE A 266 -1.63 -11.27 7.05
C ILE A 266 -1.73 -10.45 8.33
N THR A 267 -0.74 -10.54 9.23
CA THR A 267 -0.78 -9.76 10.48
C THR A 267 -0.78 -8.26 10.23
N MET A 268 0.00 -7.81 9.26
CA MET A 268 0.04 -6.39 8.87
C MET A 268 -1.27 -5.93 8.26
N ASP A 269 -1.74 -6.58 7.18
CA ASP A 269 -2.93 -6.18 6.43
C ASP A 269 -4.19 -6.15 7.30
N VAL A 270 -4.41 -7.19 8.12
CA VAL A 270 -5.60 -7.27 8.97
C VAL A 270 -5.58 -6.15 10.03
N SER A 271 -4.42 -5.84 10.62
CA SER A 271 -4.31 -4.73 11.57
C SER A 271 -4.51 -3.35 10.92
N ASP A 272 -4.03 -3.17 9.69
CA ASP A 272 -4.16 -1.92 8.94
C ASP A 272 -5.59 -1.66 8.47
N PHE A 273 -6.35 -2.71 8.19
CA PHE A 273 -7.78 -2.59 7.95
C PHE A 273 -8.49 -1.91 9.14
N PHE A 274 -8.27 -2.39 10.37
CA PHE A 274 -8.89 -1.80 11.55
C PHE A 274 -8.41 -0.37 11.82
N LEU A 275 -7.13 -0.07 11.57
CA LEU A 275 -6.59 1.28 11.65
C LEU A 275 -7.28 2.24 10.66
N ALA A 276 -7.38 1.82 9.40
CA ALA A 276 -7.96 2.62 8.34
C ALA A 276 -9.46 2.88 8.58
N VAL A 277 -10.22 1.87 9.02
CA VAL A 277 -11.63 2.03 9.43
C VAL A 277 -11.75 3.03 10.58
N SER A 278 -10.90 2.92 11.61
CA SER A 278 -10.92 3.83 12.76
C SER A 278 -10.67 5.28 12.35
N LYS A 279 -9.74 5.53 11.43
CA LYS A 279 -9.46 6.86 10.89
C LYS A 279 -10.60 7.40 10.04
N VAL A 280 -11.20 6.58 9.17
CA VAL A 280 -12.35 7.00 8.37
C VAL A 280 -13.52 7.39 9.29
N LEU A 281 -13.83 6.57 10.30
CA LEU A 281 -14.88 6.89 11.29
C LEU A 281 -14.57 8.17 12.07
N ASN A 282 -13.29 8.44 12.37
CA ASN A 282 -12.86 9.70 12.95
C ASN A 282 -13.11 10.89 12.03
N TYR A 283 -12.77 10.78 10.75
CA TYR A 283 -13.04 11.84 9.78
C TYR A 283 -14.54 12.09 9.59
N LEU A 284 -15.39 11.08 9.78
CA LEU A 284 -16.84 11.21 9.68
C LEU A 284 -17.52 11.64 11.00
N ASP A 285 -16.75 11.81 12.08
CA ASP A 285 -17.28 12.09 13.42
C ASP A 285 -18.37 11.07 13.81
N SER A 286 -18.14 9.79 13.49
CA SER A 286 -19.10 8.69 13.69
C SER A 286 -19.15 8.24 15.15
N PRO A 287 -20.32 7.89 15.72
CA PRO A 287 -20.43 7.38 17.08
C PRO A 287 -19.73 6.03 17.28
N PHE A 288 -19.48 5.29 16.20
CA PHE A 288 -18.82 3.98 16.24
C PHE A 288 -17.30 4.04 16.36
N ILE A 289 -16.71 5.24 16.47
CA ILE A 289 -15.26 5.39 16.56
C ILE A 289 -14.66 4.64 17.77
N GLY A 290 -15.29 4.67 18.94
CA GLY A 290 -14.78 4.04 20.16
C GLY A 290 -14.59 2.53 20.01
N PRO A 291 -15.66 1.77 19.66
CA PRO A 291 -15.56 0.33 19.43
C PRO A 291 -14.51 -0.05 18.38
N TRP A 292 -14.49 0.63 17.23
CA TRP A 292 -13.52 0.33 16.17
C TRP A 292 -12.08 0.68 16.56
N PHE A 293 -11.88 1.76 17.29
CA PHE A 293 -10.58 2.13 17.82
C PHE A 293 -10.08 1.09 18.85
N ALA A 294 -10.95 0.55 19.70
CA ALA A 294 -10.60 -0.53 20.61
C ALA A 294 -10.25 -1.84 19.87
N LEU A 295 -11.02 -2.21 18.84
CA LEU A 295 -10.71 -3.35 17.97
C LEU A 295 -9.37 -3.18 17.27
N PHE A 296 -9.08 -1.97 16.77
CA PHE A 296 -7.79 -1.62 16.20
C PHE A 296 -6.66 -1.87 17.20
N VAL A 297 -6.72 -1.30 18.41
CA VAL A 297 -5.68 -1.48 19.44
C VAL A 297 -5.48 -2.95 19.78
N GLY A 298 -6.56 -3.70 19.98
CA GLY A 298 -6.50 -5.14 20.26
C GLY A 298 -5.86 -5.94 19.11
N SER A 299 -6.29 -5.69 17.88
CA SER A 299 -5.73 -6.33 16.69
C SER A 299 -4.25 -6.01 16.49
N TRP A 300 -3.84 -4.76 16.74
CA TRP A 300 -2.45 -4.32 16.64
C TRP A 300 -1.57 -5.07 17.64
N ILE A 301 -1.99 -5.13 18.92
CA ILE A 301 -1.22 -5.83 19.95
C ILE A 301 -1.11 -7.32 19.65
N TYR A 302 -2.22 -7.96 19.28
CA TYR A 302 -2.21 -9.39 19.01
C TYR A 302 -1.40 -9.72 17.75
N LEU A 303 -1.72 -9.10 16.62
CA LEU A 303 -1.15 -9.46 15.32
C LEU A 303 0.28 -8.94 15.14
N ARG A 304 0.53 -7.66 15.46
CA ARG A 304 1.85 -7.04 15.20
C ARG A 304 2.86 -7.29 16.31
N HIS A 305 2.44 -7.64 17.53
CA HIS A 305 3.36 -7.94 18.63
C HIS A 305 3.32 -9.39 19.09
N TRP A 306 2.18 -9.91 19.53
CA TRP A 306 2.17 -11.27 20.08
C TRP A 306 2.53 -12.32 19.02
N VAL A 307 1.94 -12.26 17.83
CA VAL A 307 2.27 -13.20 16.74
C VAL A 307 3.72 -13.00 16.27
N ASN A 308 4.16 -11.75 16.10
CA ASN A 308 5.51 -11.45 15.66
C ASN A 308 6.58 -11.91 16.67
N LEU A 309 6.37 -11.67 17.97
CA LEU A 309 7.23 -12.19 19.04
C LEU A 309 7.24 -13.72 19.10
N ARG A 310 6.11 -14.37 18.84
CA ARG A 310 6.06 -15.83 18.69
C ARG A 310 6.94 -16.31 17.53
N ILE A 311 6.89 -15.64 16.37
CA ILE A 311 7.75 -15.96 15.22
C ILE A 311 9.23 -15.71 15.56
N LEU A 312 9.57 -14.61 16.23
CA LEU A 312 10.95 -14.32 16.67
C LEU A 312 11.47 -15.38 17.65
N TRP A 313 10.65 -15.77 18.63
CA TRP A 313 10.97 -16.83 19.58
C TRP A 313 11.22 -18.17 18.86
N SER A 314 10.39 -18.48 17.88
CA SER A 314 10.53 -19.63 17.01
C SER A 314 11.83 -19.59 16.18
N VAL A 315 12.21 -18.43 15.65
CA VAL A 315 13.49 -18.26 14.94
C VAL A 315 14.69 -18.55 15.87
N LEU A 316 14.59 -18.28 17.17
CA LEU A 316 15.65 -18.59 18.14
C LEU A 316 15.66 -20.06 18.58
N THR A 317 14.49 -20.67 18.74
CA THR A 317 14.34 -21.98 19.40
C THR A 317 14.09 -23.15 18.43
N GLU A 318 13.26 -22.95 17.42
CA GLU A 318 12.80 -23.97 16.47
C GLU A 318 13.64 -24.00 15.19
N PHE A 319 14.16 -22.84 14.76
CA PHE A 319 14.89 -22.71 13.48
C PHE A 319 16.03 -23.71 13.35
N LYS A 320 16.86 -23.90 14.40
CA LYS A 320 17.99 -24.85 14.35
C LYS A 320 17.55 -26.30 14.59
N THR A 321 16.48 -26.52 15.35
CA THR A 321 16.12 -27.82 15.92
C THR A 321 15.14 -28.61 15.05
N ILE A 322 14.27 -27.94 14.29
CA ILE A 322 13.23 -28.57 13.47
C ILE A 322 13.65 -28.65 12.00
N GLY A 323 13.86 -29.85 11.47
CA GLY A 323 14.26 -30.07 10.08
C GLY A 323 15.75 -29.80 9.81
N PRO A 324 16.27 -30.13 8.61
CA PRO A 324 17.71 -30.05 8.32
C PRO A 324 18.28 -28.64 8.49
N TYR A 325 19.41 -28.51 9.19
CA TYR A 325 20.12 -27.24 9.41
C TYR A 325 21.51 -27.30 8.77
N THR A 326 21.53 -27.20 7.44
CA THR A 326 22.72 -27.33 6.62
C THR A 326 22.59 -26.42 5.41
N LEU A 327 23.68 -25.75 5.02
CA LEU A 327 23.69 -24.98 3.77
C LEU A 327 23.99 -25.92 2.59
N ASN A 328 23.04 -26.05 1.65
CA ASN A 328 23.24 -26.81 0.42
C ASN A 328 22.59 -26.08 -0.76
N PHE A 329 23.41 -25.57 -1.68
CA PHE A 329 22.95 -24.85 -2.86
C PHE A 329 22.30 -25.74 -3.91
N ALA A 330 22.70 -27.01 -4.02
CA ALA A 330 22.15 -27.94 -5.00
C ALA A 330 20.70 -28.32 -4.67
N THR A 331 20.39 -28.51 -3.39
CA THR A 331 19.02 -28.79 -2.92
C THR A 331 18.25 -27.53 -2.53
N GLN A 332 18.83 -26.34 -2.74
CA GLN A 332 18.28 -25.04 -2.34
C GLN A 332 17.90 -24.97 -0.84
N GLN A 333 18.64 -25.70 0.00
CA GLN A 333 18.50 -25.71 1.44
C GLN A 333 19.33 -24.56 2.03
N TYR A 334 18.68 -23.44 2.35
CA TYR A 334 19.35 -22.25 2.88
C TYR A 334 19.25 -22.10 4.40
N LYS A 335 18.73 -23.11 5.10
CA LYS A 335 18.59 -23.10 6.56
C LYS A 335 19.95 -23.25 7.25
N CYS A 336 20.55 -22.13 7.66
CA CYS A 336 21.85 -22.09 8.32
C CYS A 336 21.97 -20.90 9.31
N TRP A 337 23.14 -20.71 9.91
CA TRP A 337 23.36 -19.65 10.90
C TRP A 337 23.25 -18.25 10.29
N ILE A 338 23.61 -18.10 9.02
CA ILE A 338 23.50 -16.84 8.27
C ILE A 338 22.02 -16.51 8.09
N SER A 339 21.23 -17.44 7.53
CA SER A 339 19.80 -17.21 7.31
C SER A 339 19.04 -16.99 8.62
N GLN A 340 19.40 -17.70 9.70
CA GLN A 340 18.80 -17.52 11.01
C GLN A 340 19.05 -16.09 11.52
N THR A 341 20.30 -15.63 11.44
CA THR A 341 20.70 -14.29 11.89
C THR A 341 20.00 -13.20 11.07
N ILE A 342 20.01 -13.30 9.74
CA ILE A 342 19.35 -12.33 8.86
C ILE A 342 17.85 -12.29 9.12
N THR A 343 17.20 -13.46 9.21
CA THR A 343 15.76 -13.56 9.47
C THR A 343 15.40 -12.92 10.81
N PHE A 344 16.17 -13.21 11.86
CA PHE A 344 15.96 -12.63 13.19
C PHE A 344 16.14 -11.10 13.18
N ILE A 345 17.18 -10.59 12.52
CA ILE A 345 17.45 -9.15 12.43
C ILE A 345 16.33 -8.43 11.67
N LEU A 346 15.89 -8.96 10.53
CA LEU A 346 14.85 -8.32 9.71
C LEU A 346 13.48 -8.32 10.40
N ILE A 347 13.06 -9.45 10.97
CA ILE A 347 11.80 -9.53 11.72
C ILE A 347 11.91 -8.71 13.03
N GLY A 348 13.07 -8.69 13.67
CA GLY A 348 13.35 -7.88 14.84
C GLY A 348 13.27 -6.38 14.55
N ALA A 349 13.86 -5.93 13.44
CA ALA A 349 13.74 -4.55 12.96
C ALA A 349 12.27 -4.18 12.70
N LEU A 350 11.50 -5.06 12.07
CA LEU A 350 10.06 -4.87 11.89
C LEU A 350 9.32 -4.73 13.22
N GLN A 351 9.67 -5.56 14.21
CA GLN A 351 9.10 -5.48 15.56
C GLN A 351 9.45 -4.17 16.27
N LEU A 352 10.66 -3.64 16.10
CA LEU A 352 11.07 -2.35 16.68
C LEU A 352 10.26 -1.19 16.12
N VAL A 353 10.03 -1.14 14.80
CA VAL A 353 9.15 -0.14 14.19
C VAL A 353 7.72 -0.28 14.71
N ASN A 354 7.20 -1.51 14.82
CA ASN A 354 5.86 -1.72 15.36
C ASN A 354 5.76 -1.24 16.82
N ILE A 355 6.81 -1.42 17.64
CA ILE A 355 6.84 -0.93 19.03
C ILE A 355 6.80 0.61 19.06
N TYR A 356 7.53 1.27 18.16
CA TYR A 356 7.47 2.72 18.03
C TYR A 356 6.03 3.20 17.81
N TRP A 357 5.31 2.62 16.85
CA TRP A 357 3.91 2.96 16.61
C TRP A 357 2.99 2.56 17.77
N LEU A 358 3.25 1.44 18.46
CA LEU A 358 2.50 1.07 19.66
C LEU A 358 2.60 2.16 20.73
N VAL A 359 3.78 2.73 20.96
CA VAL A 359 3.95 3.83 21.92
C VAL A 359 3.08 5.03 21.53
N LEU A 360 2.98 5.35 20.23
CA LEU A 360 2.10 6.41 19.76
C LEU A 360 0.61 6.07 19.92
N ILE A 361 0.22 4.82 19.65
CA ILE A 361 -1.14 4.33 19.85
C ILE A 361 -1.53 4.43 21.33
N LEU A 362 -0.67 3.96 22.24
CA LEU A 362 -0.89 4.03 23.68
C LEU A 362 -0.98 5.48 24.17
N ARG A 363 -0.20 6.40 23.58
CA ARG A 363 -0.33 7.84 23.85
C ARG A 363 -1.71 8.38 23.44
N ILE A 364 -2.26 7.95 22.30
CA ILE A 364 -3.62 8.31 21.88
C ILE A 364 -4.66 7.71 22.83
N VAL A 365 -4.52 6.43 23.19
CA VAL A 365 -5.40 5.75 24.16
C VAL A 365 -5.40 6.48 25.50
N TYR A 366 -4.23 6.85 26.01
CA TYR A 366 -4.09 7.63 27.25
C TYR A 366 -4.88 8.96 27.15
N ARG A 367 -4.68 9.74 26.08
CA ARG A 367 -5.42 10.99 25.88
C ARG A 367 -6.92 10.80 25.77
N PHE A 368 -7.34 9.71 25.12
CA PHE A 368 -8.74 9.36 24.96
C PHE A 368 -9.42 8.98 26.29
N VAL A 369 -8.77 8.15 27.11
CA VAL A 369 -9.31 7.67 28.40
C VAL A 369 -9.29 8.77 29.46
N PHE A 370 -8.21 9.54 29.55
CA PHE A 370 -8.05 10.56 30.59
C PHE A 370 -8.66 11.93 30.22
N GLY A 371 -9.35 12.04 29.09
CA GLY A 371 -10.14 13.23 28.74
C GLY A 371 -9.31 14.50 28.48
N LEU A 372 -8.01 14.37 28.22
CA LEU A 372 -7.10 15.50 27.97
C LEU A 372 -7.43 16.29 26.68
N ASN A 373 -8.41 15.84 25.90
CA ASN A 373 -8.89 16.50 24.67
C ASN A 373 -9.92 17.63 24.89
N ALA A 374 -10.17 18.07 26.13
CA ALA A 374 -11.21 19.06 26.42
C ALA A 374 -10.75 20.52 26.45
N LYS A 375 -9.46 20.86 26.59
CA LYS A 375 -9.06 22.25 26.87
C LYS A 375 -7.79 22.86 26.26
N ASP A 376 -6.84 22.12 25.69
CA ASP A 376 -5.62 22.76 25.15
C ASP A 376 -5.33 22.36 23.69
N ASP A 377 -4.94 23.36 22.88
CA ASP A 377 -4.48 23.32 21.48
C ASP A 377 -5.52 23.09 20.37
N ARG A 378 -6.59 23.88 20.35
CA ARG A 378 -7.58 23.84 19.24
C ARG A 378 -7.80 25.16 18.48
N SER A 379 -6.72 25.90 18.28
CA SER A 379 -6.50 26.87 17.22
C SER A 379 -4.98 26.92 16.96
N ASP A 380 -4.55 27.19 15.73
CA ASP A 380 -3.15 27.51 15.37
C ASP A 380 -2.18 26.37 14.99
N SER A 381 -2.62 25.37 14.21
CA SER A 381 -1.64 24.71 13.31
C SER A 381 -2.19 24.17 12.00
N GLU A 382 -3.51 23.98 11.85
CA GLU A 382 -4.09 23.63 10.54
C GLU A 382 -4.57 24.84 9.73
N ASP A 383 -4.67 26.02 10.36
CA ASP A 383 -5.03 27.29 9.69
C ASP A 383 -3.77 28.08 9.25
N GLU A 384 -2.64 28.00 9.96
CA GLU A 384 -1.39 28.67 9.53
C GLU A 384 -0.83 28.10 8.21
N ASP A 385 -0.93 26.78 8.00
CA ASP A 385 -0.54 26.14 6.74
C ASP A 385 -1.50 26.48 5.57
N GLN A 386 -2.73 26.96 5.84
CA GLN A 386 -3.70 27.38 4.83
C GLN A 386 -3.64 28.89 4.53
N ILE A 387 -3.32 29.73 5.52
CA ILE A 387 -3.16 31.19 5.33
C ILE A 387 -1.94 31.49 4.43
N LEU A 388 -0.90 30.65 4.48
CA LEU A 388 0.23 30.73 3.55
C LEU A 388 -0.14 30.32 2.11
N ASP A 389 -1.08 29.37 1.93
CA ASP A 389 -1.55 28.91 0.60
C ASP A 389 -2.50 29.94 -0.08
N GLU A 390 -3.16 30.81 0.69
CA GLU A 390 -4.01 31.90 0.16
C GLU A 390 -3.22 33.17 -0.17
N HIS A 391 -2.23 33.55 0.65
CA HIS A 391 -1.42 34.75 0.43
C HIS A 391 -0.46 34.63 -0.77
N GLU A 392 -0.06 33.42 -1.18
CA GLU A 392 0.83 33.21 -2.34
C GLU A 392 0.08 33.24 -3.69
N ASN A 393 -1.27 33.30 -3.67
CA ASN A 393 -2.14 33.29 -4.86
C ASN A 393 -2.83 34.64 -5.15
N ILE A 394 -2.49 35.72 -4.43
CA ILE A 394 -2.97 37.05 -4.77
C ILE A 394 -2.11 37.58 -5.94
N PRO A 395 -2.70 37.93 -7.10
CA PRO A 395 -1.95 38.57 -8.17
C PRO A 395 -1.43 39.94 -7.68
N GLU A 396 -0.16 40.21 -7.90
CA GLU A 396 0.53 41.47 -7.56
C GLU A 396 0.01 42.70 -8.33
N SER A 397 -1.16 42.60 -8.98
CA SER A 397 -1.73 43.66 -9.82
C SER A 397 -2.70 44.60 -9.09
N SER A 398 -2.90 44.49 -7.77
CA SER A 398 -3.81 45.39 -7.04
C SER A 398 -3.13 46.38 -6.09
N LYS A 399 -1.80 46.51 -6.11
CA LYS A 399 -1.06 47.56 -5.36
C LYS A 399 -0.53 48.67 -6.25
N LYS A 400 -1.37 49.20 -7.13
CA LYS A 400 -1.23 50.56 -7.69
C LYS A 400 -2.62 51.04 -8.05
N THR A 401 -3.28 51.76 -7.15
CA THR A 401 -4.19 52.91 -7.38
C THR A 401 -4.92 53.20 -6.06
N GLN A 402 -4.29 54.00 -5.20
CA GLN A 402 -4.81 55.20 -4.51
C GLN A 402 -3.82 55.61 -3.42
#